data_AF-A0A6B9FIH4-F1
#
_entry.id   AF-A0A6B9FIH4-F1
#
_cell.length_a   1.000
_cell.length_b   1.000
_cell.length_c   1.000
_cell.angle_alpha   90.00
_cell.angle_beta   90.00
_cell.angle_gamma   90.00
#
_symmetry.space_group_name_H-M   'P 1'
#
loop_
_entity.id
_entity.type
_entity.pdbx_description
1 polymer ?
#
loop_
_entity_poly.entity_id
_entity_poly.type
_entity_poly.pdbx_seq_one_letter_code
_entity_poly.pdbx_strand_id
1 'polypeptide(L)'
;MSTGLSVGPPMHTASGNDMRKSGSDDTQGWVIKPQRWVAQWRQIHPVKTAQCVAESINAPARTVEKWFSGEAKPSVDYVGPILNRYGLGFIVGAMAAPLPWLDNLAREERKLKLLAERQAIDAMLAEDWQRRTGA
;
A
#
# COMPACT_ATOMS: atom_id res chain seq x y z
N MET A 1 27.59 35.06 -63.91
CA MET A 1 28.04 33.74 -63.42
C MET A 1 28.02 33.77 -61.90
N SER A 2 27.42 32.74 -61.29
CA SER A 2 27.37 32.38 -59.86
C SER A 2 26.51 33.28 -58.93
N THR A 3 25.28 32.90 -58.52
CA THR A 3 24.85 31.95 -57.45
C THR A 3 25.42 32.27 -56.07
N GLY A 4 24.58 32.74 -55.14
CA GLY A 4 23.90 31.91 -54.12
C GLY A 4 24.34 32.46 -52.74
N LEU A 5 23.66 32.31 -51.61
CA LEU A 5 22.53 31.52 -51.15
C LEU A 5 22.03 32.20 -49.86
N SER A 6 20.73 32.13 -49.62
CA SER A 6 20.02 32.58 -48.42
C SER A 6 20.55 31.88 -47.16
N VAL A 7 21.02 32.65 -46.17
CA VAL A 7 21.32 32.15 -44.82
C VAL A 7 20.09 32.41 -43.95
N GLY A 8 19.28 31.38 -43.75
CA GLY A 8 18.25 31.38 -42.72
C GLY A 8 18.88 31.29 -41.32
N PRO A 9 18.25 31.86 -40.28
CA PRO A 9 18.74 31.75 -38.91
C PRO A 9 18.69 30.28 -38.42
N PRO A 10 19.66 29.84 -37.59
CA PRO A 10 19.71 28.47 -37.11
C PRO A 10 18.54 28.18 -36.18
N MET A 11 17.70 27.24 -36.60
CA MET A 11 16.61 26.68 -35.81
C MET A 11 17.21 25.72 -34.78
N HIS A 12 17.40 26.18 -33.54
CA HIS A 12 17.75 25.30 -32.42
C HIS A 12 16.51 24.53 -31.96
N THR A 13 16.14 23.45 -32.65
CA THR A 13 15.24 22.45 -32.09
C THR A 13 16.03 21.51 -31.20
N ALA A 14 16.26 21.94 -29.96
CA ALA A 14 16.66 21.06 -28.87
C ALA A 14 15.50 21.01 -27.87
N SER A 15 14.39 20.38 -28.25
CA SER A 15 13.45 19.85 -27.26
C SER A 15 14.06 18.55 -26.73
N GLY A 16 15.07 18.70 -25.88
CA GLY A 16 15.53 17.63 -25.01
C GLY A 16 14.32 17.21 -24.21
N ASN A 17 13.71 16.11 -24.60
CA ASN A 17 12.70 15.44 -23.81
C ASN A 17 13.44 15.03 -22.54
N ASP A 18 13.37 15.87 -21.50
CA ASP A 18 13.95 15.62 -20.19
C ASP A 18 13.27 14.34 -19.69
N MET A 19 13.96 13.24 -19.99
CA MET A 19 13.60 11.92 -19.58
C MET A 19 13.67 11.98 -18.06
N ARG A 20 12.51 12.14 -17.42
CA ARG A 20 12.35 12.10 -15.97
C ARG A 20 13.01 10.79 -15.52
N LYS A 21 14.28 10.86 -15.14
CA LYS A 21 14.97 9.85 -14.36
C LYS A 21 14.28 9.86 -13.01
N SER A 22 13.16 9.15 -12.93
CA SER A 22 12.55 8.79 -11.65
C SER A 22 13.37 7.64 -11.05
N GLY A 23 14.66 7.92 -10.85
CA GLY A 23 15.61 7.13 -10.10
C GLY A 23 16.28 8.04 -9.08
N SER A 24 15.51 8.98 -8.51
CA SER A 24 15.96 9.65 -7.30
C SER A 24 15.96 8.61 -6.20
N ASP A 25 17.15 8.27 -5.75
CA ASP A 25 17.41 7.72 -4.42
C ASP A 25 16.99 8.78 -3.37
N ASP A 26 15.69 9.11 -3.35
CA ASP A 26 15.05 9.86 -2.28
C ASP A 26 14.99 8.93 -1.07
N THR A 27 16.15 8.83 -0.44
CA THR A 27 16.34 8.52 0.97
C THR A 27 15.85 9.68 1.85
N GLN A 28 14.81 10.39 1.42
CA GLN A 28 14.04 11.27 2.29
C GLN A 28 12.99 10.45 3.03
N GLY A 29 13.30 10.07 4.27
CA GLY A 29 12.36 10.13 5.39
C GLY A 29 11.11 9.24 5.37
N TRP A 30 10.96 8.30 4.45
CA TRP A 30 9.83 7.36 4.54
C TRP A 30 10.02 6.41 5.71
N VAL A 31 9.19 6.59 6.73
CA VAL A 31 9.16 5.70 7.90
C VAL A 31 8.74 4.28 7.50
N ILE A 32 7.99 4.13 6.40
CA ILE A 32 7.48 2.87 5.89
C ILE A 32 8.50 2.20 4.95
N LYS A 33 8.78 0.91 5.20
CA LYS A 33 9.60 0.04 4.35
C LYS A 33 8.68 -0.84 3.48
N PRO A 34 8.54 -0.60 2.17
CA PRO A 34 7.62 -1.34 1.30
C PRO A 34 7.80 -2.87 1.34
N GLN A 35 9.04 -3.35 1.48
CA GLN A 35 9.32 -4.79 1.59
C GLN A 35 8.75 -5.42 2.87
N ARG A 36 8.55 -4.64 3.95
CA ARG A 36 7.82 -5.12 5.13
C ARG A 36 6.33 -5.25 4.87
N TRP A 37 5.73 -4.43 4.00
CA TRP A 37 4.36 -4.68 3.54
C TRP A 37 4.27 -5.95 2.72
N VAL A 38 5.21 -6.18 1.80
CA VAL A 38 5.25 -7.41 1.00
C VAL A 38 5.31 -8.66 1.88
N ALA A 39 6.15 -8.65 2.91
CA ALA A 39 6.23 -9.76 3.86
C ALA A 39 4.90 -10.01 4.58
N GLN A 40 4.24 -8.95 5.08
CA GLN A 40 2.95 -9.07 5.73
C GLN A 40 1.84 -9.53 4.76
N TRP A 41 1.81 -9.01 3.52
CA TRP A 41 0.83 -9.46 2.52
C TRP A 41 0.99 -10.93 2.18
N ARG A 42 2.22 -11.46 2.10
CA ARG A 42 2.45 -12.90 1.86
C ARG A 42 1.96 -13.78 3.01
N GLN A 43 1.95 -13.26 4.24
CA GLN A 43 1.37 -13.97 5.38
C GLN A 43 -0.16 -14.00 5.32
N ILE A 44 -0.78 -12.92 4.84
CA ILE A 44 -2.24 -12.81 4.74
C ILE A 44 -2.78 -13.56 3.52
N HIS A 45 -2.11 -13.43 2.38
CA HIS A 45 -2.51 -14.01 1.09
C HIS A 45 -1.43 -14.98 0.59
N PRO A 46 -1.48 -16.27 0.99
CA PRO A 46 -0.41 -17.23 0.71
C PRO A 46 -0.30 -17.62 -0.77
N VAL A 47 -1.38 -17.45 -1.54
CA VAL A 47 -1.44 -17.82 -2.96
C VAL A 47 -1.81 -16.57 -3.77
N LYS A 48 -1.14 -16.37 -4.91
CA LYS A 48 -1.38 -15.22 -5.82
C LYS A 48 -1.40 -13.87 -5.11
N THR A 49 -0.50 -13.69 -4.15
CA THR A 49 -0.49 -12.56 -3.20
C THR A 49 -0.68 -11.20 -3.88
N ALA A 50 0.08 -10.91 -4.95
CA ALA A 50 0.01 -9.62 -5.65
C ALA A 50 -1.38 -9.37 -6.28
N GLN A 51 -1.99 -10.42 -6.85
CA GLN A 51 -3.34 -10.33 -7.42
C GLN A 51 -4.39 -10.09 -6.34
N CYS A 52 -4.35 -10.87 -5.25
CA CYS A 52 -5.28 -10.70 -4.13
C CYS A 52 -5.18 -9.30 -3.49
N VAL A 53 -3.96 -8.77 -3.37
CA VAL A 53 -3.73 -7.40 -2.88
C VAL A 53 -4.29 -6.38 -3.85
N ALA A 54 -3.99 -6.50 -5.15
CA ALA A 54 -4.49 -5.61 -6.18
C ALA A 54 -6.02 -5.50 -6.18
N GLU A 55 -6.71 -6.64 -6.12
CA GLU A 55 -8.18 -6.69 -5.99
C GLU A 55 -8.65 -6.06 -4.67
N SER A 56 -7.97 -6.35 -3.55
CA SER A 56 -8.36 -5.88 -2.22
C SER A 56 -8.25 -4.37 -2.03
N ILE A 57 -7.34 -3.70 -2.73
CA ILE A 57 -7.13 -2.24 -2.62
C ILE A 57 -7.52 -1.48 -3.88
N ASN A 58 -8.13 -2.18 -4.86
CA ASN A 58 -8.48 -1.64 -6.17
C ASN A 58 -7.29 -0.95 -6.89
N ALA A 59 -6.14 -1.62 -6.89
CA ALA A 59 -4.94 -1.19 -7.60
C ALA A 59 -4.71 -2.06 -8.85
N PRO A 60 -4.06 -1.54 -9.91
CA PRO A 60 -3.65 -2.37 -11.03
C PRO A 60 -2.68 -3.46 -10.58
N ALA A 61 -2.91 -4.71 -11.00
CA ALA A 61 -2.07 -5.86 -10.61
C ALA A 61 -0.58 -5.62 -10.92
N ARG A 62 -0.28 -5.04 -12.09
CA ARG A 62 1.08 -4.71 -12.51
C ARG A 62 1.76 -3.70 -11.58
N THR A 63 1.00 -2.77 -10.99
CA THR A 63 1.52 -1.81 -10.02
C THR A 63 1.91 -2.51 -8.73
N VAL A 64 1.06 -3.42 -8.25
CA VAL A 64 1.33 -4.22 -7.05
C VAL A 64 2.51 -5.17 -7.27
N GLU A 65 2.63 -5.80 -8.44
CA GLU A 65 3.78 -6.63 -8.80
C GLU A 65 5.11 -5.86 -8.71
N LYS A 66 5.13 -4.60 -9.16
CA LYS A 66 6.30 -3.73 -9.03
C LYS A 66 6.66 -3.41 -7.57
N TRP A 67 5.67 -3.34 -6.68
CA TRP A 67 5.96 -3.20 -5.25
C TRP A 67 6.56 -4.47 -4.67
N PHE A 68 6.09 -5.63 -5.13
CA PHE A 68 6.57 -6.94 -4.72
C PHE A 68 7.99 -7.23 -5.21
N SER A 69 8.35 -6.78 -6.41
CA SER A 69 9.72 -6.88 -6.95
C SER A 69 10.67 -5.83 -6.35
N GLY A 70 10.12 -4.79 -5.71
CA GLY A 70 10.90 -3.65 -5.21
C GLY A 70 11.27 -2.62 -6.29
N GLU A 71 10.78 -2.79 -7.53
CA GLU A 71 10.98 -1.83 -8.63
C GLU A 71 10.27 -0.50 -8.35
N ALA A 72 9.15 -0.52 -7.61
CA ALA A 72 8.41 0.68 -7.24
C ALA A 72 8.00 0.66 -5.76
N LYS A 73 7.71 1.85 -5.23
CA LYS A 73 7.09 2.03 -3.91
C LYS A 73 5.62 2.43 -4.08
N PRO A 74 4.72 2.05 -3.16
CA PRO A 74 3.34 2.56 -3.18
C PRO A 74 3.33 4.07 -3.01
N SER A 75 2.57 4.79 -3.84
CA SER A 75 2.35 6.22 -3.64
C SER A 75 1.49 6.46 -2.39
N VAL A 76 1.48 7.71 -1.91
CA VAL A 76 0.65 8.13 -0.77
C VAL A 76 -0.83 7.83 -1.03
N ASP A 77 -1.28 7.90 -2.27
CA ASP A 77 -2.67 7.61 -2.68
C ASP A 77 -3.10 6.18 -2.32
N TYR A 78 -2.15 5.23 -2.25
CA TYR A 78 -2.44 3.84 -1.87
C TYR A 78 -2.37 3.60 -0.37
N VAL A 79 -1.84 4.53 0.43
CA VAL A 79 -1.79 4.38 1.90
C VAL A 79 -3.21 4.32 2.48
N GLY A 80 -4.13 5.16 1.99
CA GLY A 80 -5.53 5.17 2.42
C GLY A 80 -6.24 3.83 2.16
N PRO A 81 -6.25 3.32 0.91
CA PRO A 81 -6.78 2.00 0.58
C PRO A 81 -6.14 0.86 1.39
N ILE A 82 -4.82 0.87 1.58
CA ILE A 82 -4.10 -0.14 2.38
C ILE A 82 -4.55 -0.07 3.85
N LEU A 83 -4.60 1.13 4.43
CA LEU A 83 -5.06 1.34 5.80
C LEU A 83 -6.51 0.86 5.98
N ASN A 84 -7.40 1.25 5.07
CA ASN A 84 -8.80 0.87 5.12
C ASN A 84 -8.99 -0.65 5.03
N ARG A 85 -8.19 -1.34 4.20
CA ARG A 85 -8.33 -2.78 4.00
C ARG A 85 -7.69 -3.62 5.10
N TYR A 86 -6.48 -3.26 5.52
CA TYR A 86 -5.64 -4.09 6.39
C TYR A 86 -5.55 -3.57 7.84
N GLY A 87 -5.98 -2.33 8.09
CA GLY A 87 -5.98 -1.70 9.40
C GLY A 87 -4.66 -1.05 9.79
N LEU A 88 -4.68 -0.39 10.94
CA LEU A 88 -3.55 0.43 11.40
C LEU A 88 -2.32 -0.40 11.76
N GLY A 89 -2.54 -1.59 12.33
CA GLY A 89 -1.46 -2.53 12.66
C GLY A 89 -0.61 -2.91 11.45
N PHE A 90 -1.20 -2.99 10.26
CA PHE A 90 -0.48 -3.30 9.02
C PHE A 90 0.47 -2.17 8.60
N ILE A 91 0.05 -0.92 8.78
CA ILE A 91 0.87 0.27 8.52
C ILE A 91 2.04 0.32 9.50
N VAL A 92 1.76 0.17 10.80
CA VAL A 92 2.77 0.15 11.87
C VAL A 92 3.79 -0.98 11.65
N GLY A 93 3.35 -2.18 11.27
CA GLY A 93 4.22 -3.32 11.01
C GLY A 93 5.23 -3.08 9.88
N ALA A 94 4.93 -2.16 8.95
CA ALA A 94 5.86 -1.80 7.89
C ALA A 94 6.81 -0.65 8.24
N MET A 95 6.59 0.04 9.36
CA MET A 95 7.44 1.14 9.79
C MET A 95 8.77 0.62 10.33
N ALA A 96 9.88 1.27 9.95
CA ALA A 96 11.21 0.96 10.47
C ALA A 96 11.32 1.22 11.97
N ALA A 97 10.79 2.38 12.38
CA ALA A 97 10.67 2.85 13.75
C ALA A 97 9.25 3.44 13.91
N PRO A 98 8.29 2.67 14.45
CA PRO A 98 6.92 3.16 14.63
C PRO A 98 6.87 4.26 15.70
N LEU A 99 6.04 5.28 15.46
CA LEU A 99 5.81 6.33 16.45
C LEU A 99 5.00 5.75 17.63
N PRO A 100 5.35 6.01 18.90
CA PRO A 100 4.70 5.40 20.05
C PRO A 100 3.17 5.60 20.09
N TRP A 101 2.69 6.79 19.72
CA TRP A 101 1.26 7.08 19.69
C TRP A 101 0.53 6.26 18.62
N LEU A 102 1.16 5.99 17.48
CA LEU A 102 0.59 5.23 16.38
C LEU A 102 0.57 3.73 16.70
N ASP A 103 1.63 3.23 17.36
CA ASP A 103 1.67 1.85 17.87
C ASP A 103 0.59 1.63 18.95
N ASN A 104 0.39 2.59 19.84
CA ASN A 104 -0.70 2.54 20.83
C ASN A 104 -2.08 2.46 20.16
N LEU A 105 -2.36 3.31 19.16
CA LEU A 105 -3.60 3.25 18.41
C LEU A 105 -3.79 1.90 17.69
N ALA A 106 -2.72 1.32 17.14
CA ALA A 106 -2.79 0.00 16.51
C ALA A 106 -3.11 -1.11 17.52
N ARG A 107 -2.59 -1.01 18.75
CA ARG A 107 -2.94 -1.93 19.85
C ARG A 107 -4.39 -1.76 20.29
N GLU A 108 -4.89 -0.53 20.36
CA GLU A 108 -6.29 -0.24 20.67
C GLU A 108 -7.23 -0.78 19.60
N GLU A 109 -6.93 -0.58 18.32
CA GLU A 109 -7.68 -1.17 17.19
C GLU A 109 -7.76 -2.69 17.32
N ARG A 110 -6.63 -3.35 17.63
CA ARG A 110 -6.59 -4.81 17.85
C ARG A 110 -7.44 -5.23 19.06
N LYS A 111 -7.39 -4.47 20.15
CA LYS A 111 -8.20 -4.74 21.35
C LYS A 111 -9.69 -4.64 21.04
N LEU A 112 -10.11 -3.63 20.29
CA LEU A 112 -11.52 -3.44 19.90
C LEU A 112 -12.01 -4.58 19.00
N LYS A 113 -11.20 -5.02 18.02
CA LYS A 113 -11.53 -6.17 17.17
C LYS A 113 -11.76 -7.44 17.99
N LEU A 114 -10.85 -7.74 18.94
CA LEU A 114 -10.99 -8.91 19.82
C LEU A 114 -12.21 -8.82 20.74
N LEU A 115 -12.55 -7.62 21.23
CA LEU A 115 -13.76 -7.44 22.04
C LEU A 115 -15.04 -7.64 21.21
N ALA A 116 -15.07 -7.17 19.96
CA ALA A 116 -16.20 -7.39 19.06
C ALA A 116 -16.36 -8.89 18.70
N GLU A 117 -15.26 -9.60 18.43
CA GLU A 117 -15.27 -11.05 18.21
C GLU A 117 -15.80 -11.81 19.42
N ARG A 118 -15.35 -11.45 20.63
CA ARG A 118 -15.84 -12.04 21.87
C ARG A 118 -17.34 -11.83 22.04
N GLN A 119 -17.82 -10.61 21.82
CA GLN A 119 -19.25 -10.28 21.92
C GLN A 119 -20.09 -11.08 20.91
N ALA A 120 -19.59 -11.27 19.68
CA ALA A 120 -20.26 -12.10 18.69
C ALA A 120 -20.37 -13.56 19.13
N ILE A 121 -19.30 -14.13 19.70
CA ILE A 121 -19.31 -15.50 20.23
C ILE A 121 -20.27 -15.62 21.41
N ASP A 122 -20.24 -14.68 22.36
CA ASP A 122 -21.13 -14.67 23.52
C ASP A 122 -22.60 -14.60 23.09
N ALA A 123 -22.92 -13.80 22.05
CA ALA A 123 -24.26 -13.73 21.46
C ALA A 123 -24.69 -15.06 20.82
N MET A 124 -23.82 -15.69 20.00
CA MET A 124 -24.11 -16.99 19.38
C MET A 124 -24.36 -18.09 20.43
N LEU A 125 -23.60 -18.08 21.53
CA LEU A 125 -23.77 -19.03 22.63
C LEU A 125 -25.09 -18.80 23.38
N ALA A 126 -25.48 -17.55 23.61
CA ALA A 126 -26.76 -17.23 24.23
C ALA A 126 -27.95 -17.69 23.37
N GLU A 127 -27.89 -17.46 22.06
CA GLU A 127 -28.92 -17.93 21.11
C GLU A 127 -29.01 -19.46 21.05
N ASP A 128 -27.87 -20.17 21.06
CA ASP A 128 -27.85 -21.63 21.09
C ASP A 128 -28.41 -22.19 22.40
N TRP A 129 -28.09 -21.55 23.53
CA TRP A 129 -28.67 -21.88 24.83
C TRP A 129 -30.20 -21.73 24.82
N GLN A 130 -30.71 -20.60 24.34
CA GLN A 130 -32.16 -20.35 24.25
C GLN A 130 -32.87 -21.38 23.37
N ARG A 131 -32.28 -21.74 22.22
CA ARG A 131 -32.81 -22.79 21.33
C ARG A 131 -32.87 -24.15 22.01
N ARG A 132 -31.89 -24.51 22.84
CA ARG A 132 -31.82 -25.80 23.53
C ARG A 132 -32.75 -25.90 24.73
N THR A 133 -32.97 -24.81 25.46
CA THR A 133 -33.78 -24.82 26.69
C THR A 133 -35.27 -24.57 26.46
N GLY A 134 -35.70 -24.37 25.21
CA GLY A 134 -37.12 -24.34 24.84
C GLY A 134 -37.89 -23.22 25.54
N ALA A 135 -37.53 -21.96 25.25
CA ALA A 135 -38.50 -20.88 25.35
C ALA A 135 -39.55 -21.01 24.24
#